data_AF-A0A3D2U0C9-F1
#
_entry.id   AF-A0A3D2U0C9-F1
#
_cell.length_a   1.000
_cell.length_b   1.000
_cell.length_c   1.000
_cell.angle_alpha   90.00
_cell.angle_beta   90.00
_cell.angle_gamma   90.00
#
_symmetry.space_group_name_H-M   'P 1'
#
loop_
_entity.id
_entity.type
_entity.pdbx_description
1 polymer ?
#
loop_
_entity_poly.entity_id
_entity_poly.type
_entity_poly.pdbx_seq_one_letter_code
_entity_poly.pdbx_strand_id
1 'polypeptide(L)' 'YESVIERLLDSPRYGEHMAVDWLEASRYADTDGYQNDRIRYMWVWRDWLIRSLNHNMPFDRFVVEQMAGDLL' A
#
# COMPACT_ATOMS: atom_id res chain seq x y z
N TYR A 1 -27.64 -4.88 -3.39
CA TYR A 1 -26.60 -4.13 -2.63
C TYR A 1 -25.30 -4.92 -2.67
N GLU A 2 -25.35 -6.22 -2.38
CA GLU A 2 -24.25 -7.19 -2.52
C GLU A 2 -23.48 -7.08 -3.85
N SER A 3 -24.16 -7.11 -4.99
CA SER A 3 -23.50 -6.96 -6.31
C SER A 3 -22.74 -5.65 -6.53
N VAL A 4 -23.13 -4.58 -5.83
CA VAL A 4 -22.39 -3.30 -5.88
C VAL A 4 -21.16 -3.38 -4.99
N ILE A 5 -21.26 -4.02 -3.82
CA ILE A 5 -20.15 -4.23 -2.89
C ILE A 5 -19.10 -5.12 -3.56
N GLU A 6 -19.49 -6.27 -4.10
CA GLU A 6 -18.58 -7.19 -4.81
C GLU A 6 -17.83 -6.46 -5.93
N ARG A 7 -18.56 -5.74 -6.79
CA ARG A 7 -17.94 -4.95 -7.87
C ARG A 7 -16.96 -3.90 -7.37
N LEU A 8 -17.20 -3.30 -6.21
CA LEU A 8 -16.30 -2.30 -5.63
C LEU A 8 -15.08 -2.94 -4.98
N LEU A 9 -15.24 -4.07 -4.30
CA LEU A 9 -14.13 -4.83 -3.69
C LEU A 9 -13.23 -5.48 -4.75
N ASP A 10 -13.80 -5.96 -5.86
CA ASP A 10 -13.06 -6.55 -6.98
C ASP A 10 -12.36 -5.51 -7.88
N SER A 11 -12.65 -4.21 -7.66
CA SER A 11 -12.03 -3.14 -8.43
C SER A 11 -10.57 -2.96 -8.02
N PRO A 12 -9.61 -2.80 -8.94
CA PRO A 12 -8.22 -2.50 -8.59
C PRO A 12 -8.07 -1.19 -7.80
N ARG A 13 -9.06 -0.30 -7.91
CA ARG A 13 -9.12 0.97 -7.17
C ARG A 13 -9.41 0.78 -5.68
N TYR A 14 -9.89 -0.40 -5.27
CA TYR A 14 -10.09 -0.73 -3.87
C TYR A 14 -8.79 -0.56 -3.09
N GLY A 15 -7.71 -1.22 -3.53
CA GLY A 15 -6.40 -1.12 -2.90
C GLY A 15 -5.82 0.29 -2.95
N GLU A 16 -6.05 1.05 -4.03
CA GLU A 16 -5.62 2.46 -4.13
C GLU A 16 -6.28 3.33 -3.05
N HIS A 17 -7.60 3.17 -2.86
CA HIS A 17 -8.35 3.91 -1.83
C HIS A 17 -7.96 3.47 -0.42
N MET A 18 -7.86 2.16 -0.18
CA MET A 18 -7.53 1.61 1.14
C MET A 18 -6.08 1.90 1.55
N ALA A 19 -5.16 2.04 0.60
CA ALA A 19 -3.76 2.33 0.91
C ALA A 19 -3.55 3.74 1.48
N VAL A 20 -4.45 4.71 1.21
CA VAL A 20 -4.26 6.11 1.64
C VAL A 20 -4.00 6.22 3.14
N ASP A 21 -4.83 5.62 3.98
CA ASP A 21 -4.69 5.70 5.44
C ASP A 21 -3.37 5.09 5.92
N TRP A 22 -2.91 4.03 5.26
CA TRP A 22 -1.63 3.40 5.55
C TRP A 22 -0.44 4.29 5.16
N LEU A 23 -0.49 4.89 3.97
CA LEU A 23 0.55 5.80 3.48
C LEU A 23 0.67 7.04 4.37
N GLU A 24 -0.46 7.58 4.81
CA GLU A 24 -0.49 8.70 5.78
C GLU A 24 0.11 8.28 7.13
N ALA A 25 -0.32 7.14 7.67
CA ALA A 25 0.19 6.63 8.94
C ALA A 25 1.71 6.35 8.91
N SER A 26 2.24 5.90 7.77
CA SER A 26 3.67 5.64 7.57
C SER A 26 4.48 6.89 7.21
N ARG A 27 3.83 8.04 7.02
CA ARG A 27 4.45 9.28 6.48
C ARG A 27 5.13 9.05 5.13
N TYR A 28 4.45 8.34 4.24
CA TYR A 28 4.91 8.14 2.89
C TYR A 28 5.07 9.47 2.17
N ALA A 29 6.20 9.64 1.48
CA ALA A 29 6.41 10.75 0.58
C ALA A 29 7.32 10.32 -0.58
N ASP A 30 6.98 10.74 -1.79
CA ASP A 30 7.86 10.58 -2.95
C ASP A 30 9.00 11.61 -2.97
N THR A 31 8.92 12.65 -2.14
CA THR A 31 9.87 13.78 -2.09
C THR A 31 10.23 14.16 -0.65
N ASP A 32 11.39 14.81 -0.45
CA ASP A 32 11.74 15.47 0.83
C ASP A 32 11.08 16.84 0.99
N GLY A 33 10.46 17.35 -0.07
CA GLY A 33 9.82 18.67 -0.10
C GLY A 33 10.79 19.87 -0.17
N TYR A 34 12.04 19.80 0.32
CA TYR A 34 13.01 20.90 0.22
C TYR A 34 14.50 20.47 0.30
N GLN A 35 15.37 21.28 -0.32
CA GLN A 35 16.85 21.20 -0.43
C GLN A 35 17.47 19.94 -1.05
N ASN A 36 17.25 18.77 -0.46
CA ASN A 36 18.01 17.55 -0.79
C ASN A 36 17.10 16.46 -1.35
N ASP A 37 16.15 16.86 -2.19
CA ASP A 37 15.14 15.98 -2.77
C ASP A 37 15.76 15.09 -3.87
N ARG A 38 16.42 14.02 -3.41
CA ARG A 38 17.03 13.02 -4.28
C ARG A 38 15.98 12.03 -4.73
N ILE A 39 16.23 11.41 -5.88
CA ILE A 39 15.41 10.30 -6.38
C ILE A 39 15.39 9.19 -5.33
N ARG A 40 14.18 8.72 -5.00
CA ARG A 40 13.93 7.57 -4.12
C ARG A 40 13.07 6.57 -4.87
N TYR A 41 13.17 5.32 -4.44
CA TYR A 41 12.39 4.21 -4.98
C TYR A 41 11.35 3.71 -3.97
N MET A 42 10.88 4.58 -3.06
CA MET A 42 9.89 4.22 -2.03
C MET A 42 8.53 3.83 -2.64
N TRP A 43 8.23 4.29 -3.85
CA TRP A 43 7.03 3.91 -4.60
C TRP A 43 6.88 2.40 -4.80
N VAL A 44 7.97 1.64 -4.76
CA VAL A 44 7.91 0.17 -4.81
C VAL A 44 7.15 -0.40 -3.61
N TRP A 45 7.33 0.20 -2.42
CA TRP A 45 6.59 -0.17 -1.22
C TRP A 45 5.11 0.23 -1.33
N ARG A 46 4.80 1.44 -1.82
CA ARG A 46 3.41 1.86 -2.10
C ARG A 46 2.71 0.89 -3.04
N ASP A 47 3.37 0.52 -4.13
CA ASP A 47 2.81 -0.40 -5.11
C ASP A 47 2.64 -1.82 -4.53
N TRP A 48 3.56 -2.28 -3.67
CA TRP A 48 3.40 -3.54 -2.94
C TRP A 48 2.22 -3.50 -1.97
N LEU A 49 2.02 -2.40 -1.25
CA LEU A 49 0.90 -2.21 -0.32
C LEU A 49 -0.44 -2.28 -1.08
N ILE A 50 -0.58 -1.54 -2.18
CA ILE A 50 -1.78 -1.57 -3.03
C ILE A 50 -2.06 -2.98 -3.53
N ARG A 51 -1.04 -3.70 -4.02
CA ARG A 51 -1.19 -5.09 -4.48
C ARG A 51 -1.59 -6.03 -3.34
N SER A 52 -1.01 -5.87 -2.16
CA SER A 52 -1.32 -6.72 -1.00
C SER A 52 -2.77 -6.57 -0.56
N LEU A 53 -3.30 -5.35 -0.57
CA LEU A 53 -4.70 -5.06 -0.29
C LEU A 53 -5.62 -5.65 -1.36
N ASN A 54 -5.31 -5.45 -2.64
CA ASN A 54 -6.10 -5.99 -3.76
C ASN A 54 -6.10 -7.52 -3.82
N HIS A 55 -5.02 -8.17 -3.38
CA HIS A 55 -4.93 -9.63 -3.32
C HIS A 55 -5.55 -10.22 -2.05
N ASN A 56 -6.14 -9.37 -1.19
CA ASN A 56 -6.68 -9.77 0.10
C ASN A 56 -5.66 -10.60 0.91
N MET A 57 -4.42 -10.10 0.98
CA MET A 57 -3.34 -10.78 1.70
C MET A 57 -3.77 -11.00 3.16
N PRO A 58 -3.67 -12.23 3.69
CA PRO A 58 -3.95 -12.50 5.09
C PRO A 58 -3.17 -11.57 6.02
N PHE A 59 -3.85 -11.03 7.04
CA PHE A 59 -3.27 -9.98 7.88
C PHE A 59 -2.01 -10.42 8.63
N ASP A 60 -1.95 -11.68 9.07
CA ASP A 60 -0.76 -12.28 9.69
C ASP A 60 0.46 -12.23 8.76
N ARG A 61 0.25 -12.61 7.49
CA ARG A 61 1.29 -12.52 6.45
C ARG A 61 1.64 -11.08 6.12
N PHE A 62 0.65 -10.20 6.00
CA PHE A 62 0.84 -8.79 5.71
C PHE A 62 1.74 -8.12 6.75
N VAL A 63 1.46 -8.32 8.04
CA VAL A 63 2.24 -7.72 9.12
C VAL A 63 3.67 -8.27 9.14
N VAL A 64 3.85 -9.58 8.89
CA VAL A 64 5.19 -10.18 8.79
C VAL A 64 5.97 -9.57 7.62
N GLU A 65 5.42 -9.55 6.40
CA GLU A 65 6.10 -8.98 5.23
C GLU A 65 6.40 -7.47 5.41
N GLN A 66 5.48 -6.73 6.02
CA GLN A 66 5.62 -5.29 6.28
C GLN A 66 6.76 -4.97 7.28
N MET A 67 7.03 -5.86 8.24
CA MET A 67 8.07 -5.66 9.26
C MET A 67 9.38 -6.37 8.96
N ALA A 68 9.36 -7.45 8.18
CA ALA A 68 10.52 -8.30 7.95
C ALA A 68 11.60 -7.62 7.11
N GLY A 69 11.24 -6.67 6.24
CA GLY A 69 12.20 -6.02 5.35
C GLY A 69 12.84 -7.04 4.39
N ASP A 70 14.15 -7.26 4.52
CA ASP A 70 14.94 -8.20 3.71
C ASP A 70 15.13 -9.58 4.37
N LEU A 71 14.43 -9.85 5.47
CA LEU A 71 14.59 -11.07 6.27
C LEU A 71 13.75 -12.27 5.80
N LEU A 72 13.10 -12.20 4.63
CA LEU A 72 12.31 -13.27 4.00
C LEU A 72 12.91 -13.71 2.67
#